data_AF-A0A8I1EB45-F1
#
_entry.id   AF-A0A8I1EB45-F1
#
_cell.length_a   1.000
_cell.length_b   1.000
_cell.length_c   1.000
_cell.angle_alpha   90.00
_cell.angle_beta   90.00
_cell.angle_gamma   90.00
#
_symmetry.space_group_name_H-M   'P 1'
#
loop_
_entity.id
_entity.type
_entity.pdbx_description
1 polymer ?
#
loop_
_entity_poly.entity_id
_entity_poly.type
_entity_poly.pdbx_seq_one_letter_code
_entity_poly.pdbx_strand_id
1 'polypeptide(L)'
;MTTIVEFSAARKAMIRATKALLTNPENQKIERNRYGNKFPKLCFQDYLVYAVLRGANYEKAAHEQSLGWAKSELRAVQHEAERVASKENAPLTKLLARYIPEGVDGTAELKELIEAALAKKAA
;
A
#
# COMPACT_ATOMS: atom_id res chain seq x y z
N MET A 1 0.23 29.09 -12.67
CA MET A 1 0.52 27.81 -13.35
C MET A 1 0.56 26.72 -12.30
N THR A 2 -0.38 25.76 -12.33
CA THR A 2 -0.33 24.56 -11.49
C THR A 2 0.60 23.55 -12.14
N THR A 3 1.76 23.32 -11.54
CA THR A 3 2.68 22.25 -11.94
C THR A 3 1.98 20.92 -11.73
N ILE A 4 1.57 20.25 -12.82
CA ILE A 4 1.02 18.90 -12.76
C ILE A 4 2.20 17.98 -12.49
N VAL A 5 2.34 17.50 -11.27
CA VAL A 5 3.33 16.47 -10.93
C VAL A 5 2.84 15.17 -11.56
N GLU A 6 3.45 14.78 -12.67
CA GLU A 6 3.14 13.50 -13.31
C GLU A 6 3.64 12.34 -12.46
N PHE A 7 2.78 11.31 -12.31
CA PHE A 7 3.20 10.07 -11.66
C PHE A 7 4.19 9.30 -12.55
N SER A 8 5.21 8.73 -11.93
CA SER A 8 6.16 7.83 -12.58
C SER A 8 5.44 6.63 -13.21
N ALA A 9 6.12 5.94 -14.13
CA ALA A 9 5.60 4.70 -14.70
C ALA A 9 5.43 3.60 -13.64
N ALA A 10 6.37 3.49 -12.69
CA ALA A 10 6.30 2.51 -11.61
C ALA A 10 5.13 2.79 -10.66
N ARG A 11 4.91 4.05 -10.26
CA ARG A 11 3.75 4.45 -9.46
C ARG A 11 2.43 4.20 -10.18
N LYS A 12 2.33 4.49 -11.48
CA LYS A 12 1.14 4.17 -12.29
C LYS A 12 0.88 2.65 -12.32
N ALA A 13 1.93 1.83 -12.45
CA ALA A 13 1.82 0.38 -12.41
C ALA A 13 1.37 -0.15 -11.04
N MET A 14 1.95 0.35 -9.95
CA MET A 14 1.54 0.02 -8.57
C MET A 14 0.08 0.41 -8.32
N ILE A 15 -0.33 1.64 -8.70
CA ILE A 15 -1.73 2.09 -8.59
C ILE A 15 -2.67 1.13 -9.30
N ARG A 16 -2.32 0.71 -10.53
CA ARG A 16 -3.15 -0.22 -11.31
C ARG A 16 -3.28 -1.58 -10.62
N ALA A 17 -2.18 -2.12 -10.11
CA ALA A 17 -2.17 -3.41 -9.44
C ALA A 17 -2.95 -3.39 -8.12
N THR A 18 -2.69 -2.40 -7.25
CA THR A 18 -3.43 -2.28 -5.98
C THR A 18 -4.91 -1.97 -6.23
N LYS A 19 -5.25 -1.17 -7.25
CA LYS A 19 -6.66 -0.96 -7.63
C LYS A 19 -7.31 -2.26 -8.08
N ALA A 20 -6.67 -3.04 -8.94
CA ALA A 20 -7.20 -4.32 -9.42
C ALA A 20 -7.45 -5.29 -8.26
N LEU A 21 -6.56 -5.33 -7.26
CA LEU A 21 -6.75 -6.08 -6.03
C LEU A 21 -8.04 -5.66 -5.30
N LEU A 22 -8.21 -4.35 -5.07
CA LEU A 22 -9.34 -3.76 -4.32
C LEU A 22 -10.68 -3.88 -5.06
N THR A 23 -10.68 -3.83 -6.38
CA THR A 23 -11.90 -3.88 -7.21
C THR A 23 -12.25 -5.28 -7.68
N ASN A 24 -11.45 -6.31 -7.36
CA ASN A 24 -11.76 -7.68 -7.73
C ASN A 24 -12.95 -8.20 -6.90
N PRO A 25 -14.09 -8.56 -7.53
CA PRO A 25 -15.26 -9.09 -6.81
C PRO A 25 -14.95 -10.31 -5.95
N GLU A 26 -14.01 -11.17 -6.37
CA GLU A 26 -13.63 -12.37 -5.60
C GLU A 26 -12.88 -12.03 -4.30
N ASN A 27 -12.17 -10.90 -4.25
CA ASN A 27 -11.50 -10.42 -3.05
C ASN A 27 -12.47 -9.71 -2.09
N GLN A 28 -13.61 -9.27 -2.62
CA GLN A 28 -14.69 -8.65 -1.85
C GLN A 28 -15.65 -9.69 -1.26
N LYS A 29 -15.69 -10.91 -1.83
CA LYS A 29 -16.42 -12.03 -1.24
C LYS A 29 -15.77 -12.42 0.10
N ILE A 30 -16.56 -12.33 1.15
CA ILE A 30 -16.14 -12.70 2.50
C ILE A 30 -16.46 -14.18 2.69
N GLU A 31 -15.48 -15.04 2.49
CA GLU A 31 -15.62 -16.48 2.74
C GLU A 31 -15.76 -16.71 4.27
N ARG A 32 -16.73 -17.54 4.64
CA ARG A 32 -16.89 -18.01 6.02
C ARG A 32 -16.03 -19.23 6.23
N ASN A 33 -15.18 -19.23 7.25
CA ASN A 33 -14.46 -20.44 7.63
C ASN A 33 -15.41 -21.48 8.27
N ARG A 34 -14.89 -22.66 8.59
CA ARG A 34 -15.63 -23.76 9.25
C ARG A 34 -16.24 -23.42 10.61
N TYR A 35 -15.85 -22.28 11.20
CA TYR A 35 -16.36 -21.76 12.47
C TYR A 35 -17.36 -20.60 12.29
N GLY A 36 -17.73 -20.28 11.04
CA GLY A 36 -18.61 -19.15 10.72
C GLY A 36 -17.93 -17.78 10.68
N ASN A 37 -16.61 -17.71 10.95
CA ASN A 37 -15.86 -16.46 10.94
C ASN A 37 -15.59 -15.99 9.52
N LYS A 38 -15.78 -14.69 9.32
CA LYS A 38 -15.59 -13.97 8.07
C LYS A 38 -14.14 -13.48 7.97
N PHE A 39 -13.37 -14.02 7.03
CA PHE A 39 -12.01 -13.52 6.77
C PHE A 39 -11.96 -12.81 5.41
N PRO A 40 -11.79 -11.48 5.39
CA PRO A 40 -11.65 -10.76 4.14
C PRO A 40 -10.29 -11.08 3.49
N LYS A 41 -10.28 -11.31 2.16
CA LYS A 41 -9.04 -11.41 1.37
C LYS A 41 -8.30 -10.06 1.25
N LEU A 42 -9.02 -8.97 1.50
CA LEU A 42 -8.49 -7.61 1.58
C LEU A 42 -8.18 -7.26 3.04
N CYS A 43 -7.03 -6.62 3.23
CA CYS A 43 -6.57 -6.13 4.52
C CYS A 43 -6.68 -4.61 4.58
N PHE A 44 -6.76 -4.06 5.79
CA PHE A 44 -6.78 -2.61 6.01
C PHE A 44 -5.59 -1.90 5.34
N GLN A 45 -4.41 -2.52 5.40
CA GLN A 45 -3.18 -2.08 4.76
C GLN A 45 -3.32 -1.83 3.24
N ASP A 46 -4.15 -2.60 2.53
CA ASP A 46 -4.35 -2.46 1.07
C ASP A 46 -4.93 -1.08 0.72
N TYR A 47 -5.87 -0.61 1.54
CA TYR A 47 -6.52 0.69 1.37
C TYR A 47 -5.56 1.84 1.70
N LEU A 48 -4.72 1.66 2.73
CA LEU A 48 -3.71 2.64 3.11
C LEU A 48 -2.65 2.81 2.02
N VAL A 49 -2.08 1.70 1.54
CA VAL A 49 -1.08 1.71 0.47
C VAL A 49 -1.67 2.32 -0.81
N TYR A 50 -2.91 1.97 -1.16
CA TYR A 50 -3.58 2.58 -2.31
C TYR A 50 -3.76 4.11 -2.16
N ALA A 51 -4.15 4.59 -0.97
CA ALA A 51 -4.29 6.02 -0.70
C ALA A 51 -2.96 6.75 -0.86
N VAL A 52 -1.87 6.20 -0.30
CA VAL A 52 -0.51 6.73 -0.42
C VAL A 52 -0.06 6.78 -1.89
N LEU A 53 -0.24 5.68 -2.62
CA LEU A 53 0.08 5.61 -4.05
C LEU A 53 -0.69 6.66 -4.85
N ARG A 54 -1.92 7.00 -4.48
CA ARG A 54 -2.72 8.05 -5.13
C ARG A 54 -2.35 9.47 -4.69
N GLY A 55 -1.51 9.62 -3.65
CA GLY A 55 -1.23 10.92 -3.03
C GLY A 55 -2.39 11.46 -2.20
N ALA A 56 -3.35 10.60 -1.86
CA ALA A 56 -4.46 10.94 -0.98
C ALA A 56 -4.03 10.87 0.49
N ASN A 57 -4.78 11.53 1.38
CA ASN A 57 -4.55 11.37 2.81
C ASN A 57 -4.99 9.96 3.26
N TYR A 58 -4.02 9.13 3.67
CA TYR A 58 -4.27 7.78 4.17
C TYR A 58 -5.08 7.77 5.48
N GLU A 59 -5.03 8.85 6.26
CA GLU A 59 -5.80 8.98 7.50
C GLU A 59 -7.31 8.96 7.23
N LYS A 60 -7.74 9.41 6.05
CA LYS A 60 -9.16 9.33 5.63
C LYS A 60 -9.63 7.91 5.32
N ALA A 61 -8.70 6.97 5.12
CA ALA A 61 -9.03 5.56 4.99
C ALA A 61 -9.18 4.88 6.37
N ALA A 62 -8.78 5.54 7.46
CA ALA A 62 -8.85 5.05 8.82
C ALA A 62 -9.96 5.77 9.62
N HIS A 63 -10.56 5.07 10.59
CA HIS A 63 -11.29 5.76 11.65
C HIS A 63 -10.30 6.49 12.58
N GLU A 64 -10.71 7.58 13.24
CA GLU A 64 -9.81 8.37 14.12
C GLU A 64 -9.12 7.51 15.19
N GLN A 65 -9.87 6.58 15.78
CA GLN A 65 -9.36 5.62 16.77
C GLN A 65 -8.35 4.62 16.19
N SER A 66 -8.31 4.44 14.86
CA SER A 66 -7.42 3.52 14.16
C SER A 66 -6.21 4.23 13.55
N LEU A 67 -6.02 5.54 13.75
CA LEU A 67 -4.90 6.28 13.16
C LEU A 67 -3.52 5.77 13.65
N GLY A 68 -3.42 5.38 14.92
CA GLY A 68 -2.21 4.76 15.45
C GLY A 68 -1.87 3.45 14.74
N TRP A 69 -2.90 2.64 14.46
CA TRP A 69 -2.76 1.38 13.74
C TRP A 69 -2.45 1.60 12.24
N ALA A 70 -3.07 2.60 11.61
CA ALA A 70 -2.77 2.96 10.22
C ALA A 70 -1.29 3.35 10.04
N LYS A 71 -0.74 4.13 10.98
CA LYS A 71 0.68 4.49 11.00
C LYS A 71 1.57 3.27 11.16
N SER A 72 1.24 2.34 12.05
CA SER A 72 2.06 1.13 12.23
C SER A 72 2.01 0.20 11.01
N GLU A 73 0.86 0.06 10.36
CA GLU A 73 0.71 -0.74 9.13
C GLU A 73 1.56 -0.17 7.99
N LEU A 74 1.55 1.15 7.80
CA LEU A 74 2.39 1.82 6.81
C LEU A 74 3.89 1.72 7.14
N ARG A 75 4.26 1.87 8.42
CA ARG A 75 5.65 1.66 8.86
C ARG A 75 6.14 0.24 8.61
N ALA A 76 5.27 -0.77 8.76
CA ALA A 76 5.63 -2.15 8.44
C ALA A 76 5.97 -2.33 6.94
N VAL A 77 5.18 -1.71 6.04
CA VAL A 77 5.48 -1.71 4.59
C VAL A 77 6.77 -0.93 4.30
N GLN A 78 6.96 0.24 4.92
CA GLN A 78 8.15 1.07 4.75
C GLN A 78 9.43 0.31 5.15
N HIS A 79 9.42 -0.30 6.33
CA HIS A 79 10.55 -1.08 6.86
C HIS A 79 10.87 -2.26 5.94
N GLU A 80 9.84 -2.93 5.41
CA GLU A 80 10.04 -4.04 4.49
C GLU A 80 10.61 -3.59 3.14
N ALA A 81 10.13 -2.46 2.60
CA ALA A 81 10.68 -1.85 1.40
C ALA A 81 12.15 -1.43 1.60
N GLU A 82 12.49 -0.85 2.74
CA GLU A 82 13.87 -0.51 3.10
C GLU A 82 14.76 -1.74 3.19
N ARG A 83 14.30 -2.81 3.86
CA ARG A 83 15.03 -4.07 4.01
C ARG A 83 15.32 -4.76 2.69
N VAL A 84 14.41 -4.65 1.72
CA VAL A 84 14.60 -5.19 0.37
C VAL A 84 15.51 -4.29 -0.46
N ALA A 85 15.36 -2.96 -0.37
CA ALA A 85 16.23 -2.02 -1.05
C ALA A 85 17.69 -2.07 -0.57
N SER A 86 17.93 -2.40 0.71
CA SER A 86 19.28 -2.50 1.28
C SER A 86 20.01 -3.80 0.91
N LYS A 87 19.35 -4.76 0.27
CA LYS A 87 19.93 -6.04 -0.14
C LYS A 87 20.00 -6.11 -1.65
N GLU A 88 21.22 -6.17 -2.17
CA GLU A 88 21.45 -6.38 -3.59
C GLU A 88 20.81 -7.69 -4.05
N ASN A 89 19.91 -7.63 -5.04
CA ASN A 89 19.17 -8.77 -5.59
C ASN A 89 18.24 -9.54 -4.63
N ALA A 90 17.73 -8.91 -3.55
CA ALA A 90 16.73 -9.58 -2.71
C ALA A 90 15.41 -9.79 -3.47
N PRO A 91 14.81 -10.99 -3.42
CA PRO A 91 13.48 -11.20 -3.97
C PRO A 91 12.46 -10.35 -3.20
N LEU A 92 11.44 -9.85 -3.93
CA LEU A 92 10.31 -9.19 -3.31
C LEU A 92 9.65 -10.15 -2.31
N THR A 93 9.39 -9.67 -1.11
CA THR A 93 8.66 -10.47 -0.14
C THR A 93 7.19 -10.52 -0.47
N LYS A 94 6.50 -11.52 0.10
CA LYS A 94 5.05 -11.72 -0.10
C LYS A 94 4.24 -10.45 0.18
N LEU A 95 4.69 -9.61 1.12
CA LEU A 95 4.07 -8.33 1.43
C LEU A 95 4.23 -7.34 0.27
N LEU A 96 5.45 -7.12 -0.21
CA LEU A 96 5.72 -6.15 -1.27
C LEU A 96 5.21 -6.61 -2.64
N ALA A 97 5.31 -7.91 -2.93
CA ALA A 97 4.79 -8.52 -4.15
C ALA A 97 3.27 -8.36 -4.32
N ARG A 98 2.56 -8.03 -3.23
CA ARG A 98 1.12 -7.68 -3.28
C ARG A 98 0.87 -6.32 -3.94
N TYR A 99 1.83 -5.39 -3.85
CA TYR A 99 1.68 -4.00 -4.28
C TYR A 99 2.56 -3.67 -5.50
N ILE A 100 3.72 -4.30 -5.60
CA ILE A 100 4.70 -4.11 -6.67
C ILE A 100 4.53 -5.26 -7.68
N PRO A 101 4.08 -4.97 -8.92
CA PRO A 101 3.97 -5.98 -9.96
C PRO A 101 5.33 -6.58 -10.30
N GLU A 102 5.32 -7.82 -10.78
CA GLU A 102 6.53 -8.47 -11.30
C GLU A 102 7.16 -7.64 -12.44
N GLY A 103 8.47 -7.48 -12.41
CA GLY A 103 9.22 -6.67 -13.38
C GLY A 103 9.17 -5.15 -13.17
N VAL A 104 8.51 -4.66 -12.10
CA VAL A 104 8.51 -3.24 -11.74
C VAL A 104 9.51 -2.98 -10.62
N ASP A 105 10.51 -2.14 -10.89
CA ASP A 105 11.37 -1.59 -9.84
C ASP A 105 10.69 -0.40 -9.17
N GLY A 106 9.85 -0.70 -8.17
CA GLY A 106 9.04 0.28 -7.45
C GLY A 106 9.34 0.37 -5.94
N THR A 107 10.33 -0.37 -5.45
CA THR A 107 10.55 -0.54 -4.00
C THR A 107 11.02 0.76 -3.33
N ALA A 108 12.00 1.43 -3.94
CA ALA A 108 12.50 2.72 -3.44
C ALA A 108 11.40 3.79 -3.50
N GLU A 109 10.69 3.89 -4.62
CA GLU A 109 9.59 4.84 -4.78
C GLU A 109 8.45 4.57 -3.77
N LEU A 110 8.10 3.32 -3.52
CA LEU A 110 7.09 2.97 -2.51
C LEU A 110 7.53 3.41 -1.11
N LYS A 111 8.80 3.19 -0.74
CA LYS A 111 9.37 3.66 0.53
C LYS A 111 9.24 5.18 0.66
N GLU A 112 9.69 5.92 -0.34
CA GLU A 112 9.66 7.40 -0.34
C GLU A 112 8.23 7.95 -0.24
N LEU A 113 7.28 7.35 -0.96
CA LEU A 113 5.87 7.76 -0.90
C LEU A 113 5.26 7.55 0.48
N ILE A 114 5.56 6.41 1.13
CA ILE A 114 5.09 6.12 2.48
C ILE A 114 5.75 7.05 3.49
N GLU A 115 7.06 7.28 3.37
CA GLU A 115 7.79 8.21 4.21
C GLU A 115 7.23 9.63 4.13
N ALA A 116 7.02 10.13 2.91
CA ALA A 116 6.40 11.42 2.68
C ALA A 116 4.98 11.50 3.26
N ALA A 117 4.19 10.43 3.13
CA ALA A 117 2.85 10.36 3.72
C ALA A 117 2.88 10.41 5.25
N LEU A 118 3.81 9.69 5.89
CA LEU A 118 3.96 9.66 7.35
C LEU A 118 4.54 10.97 7.91
N ALA A 119 5.42 11.64 7.17
CA ALA A 119 6.03 12.92 7.56
C ALA A 119 5.07 14.11 7.40
N LYS A 120 4.05 13.99 6.54
CA LYS A 120 3.02 15.01 6.37
C LYS A 120 2.20 15.09 7.65
N LYS A 121 2.50 16.07 8.51
CA LYS A 121 1.62 16.43 9.63
C LYS A 121 0.22 16.70 9.05
N ALA A 122 -0.81 16.14 9.69
CA ALA A 122 -2.20 16.52 9.45
C ALA A 122 -2.26 18.05 9.57
N ALA A 123 -2.47 18.72 8.44
CA ALA A 123 -2.63 20.17 8.35
C ALA A 123 -4.04 20.54 8.82
#